data_AF-A0A2T1LRU5-F1
#
_entry.id   AF-A0A2T1LRU5-F1
#
_cell.length_a   1.000
_cell.length_b   1.000
_cell.length_c   1.000
_cell.angle_alpha   90.00
_cell.angle_beta   90.00
_cell.angle_gamma   90.00
#
_symmetry.space_group_name_H-M   'P 1'
#
loop_
_entity.id
_entity.type
_entity.pdbx_description
1 polymer ?
#
loop_
_entity_poly.entity_id
_entity_poly.type
_entity_poly.pdbx_seq_one_letter_code
_entity_poly.pdbx_strand_id
1 'polypeptide(L)'
;MRYRQALKMSTSDFKRTYGVSQETFQKMIEVVLKAKIGKRGCHSKLSIPDQILLTLQYLREYRTFFHIAQDWGVHESTAYRIVRRIEDVLIKSEEFRLPSQRQLQKSG
;
A
#
# COMPACT_ATOMS: atom_id res chain seq x y z
N MET A 1 4.13 -12.55 -8.37
CA MET A 1 4.66 -11.80 -7.22
C MET A 1 5.34 -10.55 -7.74
N ARG A 2 4.60 -9.44 -7.90
CA ARG A 2 5.14 -8.16 -8.41
C ARG A 2 6.14 -7.55 -7.41
N TYR A 3 6.06 -7.92 -6.13
CA TYR A 3 7.04 -7.55 -5.12
C TYR A 3 8.49 -7.91 -5.49
N ARG A 4 8.74 -9.09 -6.08
CA ARG A 4 10.09 -9.48 -6.53
C ARG A 4 10.62 -8.61 -7.68
N GLN A 5 9.73 -8.04 -8.48
CA GLN A 5 10.11 -7.09 -9.53
C GLN A 5 10.36 -5.72 -8.91
N ALA A 6 9.51 -5.28 -7.97
CA ALA A 6 9.67 -4.03 -7.24
C ALA A 6 11.00 -3.97 -6.46
N LEU A 7 11.45 -5.08 -5.89
CA LEU A 7 12.76 -5.19 -5.22
C LEU A 7 13.96 -5.03 -6.17
N LYS A 8 13.79 -5.28 -7.47
CA LYS A 8 14.85 -5.12 -8.48
C LYS A 8 14.92 -3.69 -9.04
N MET A 9 13.97 -2.83 -8.68
CA MET A 9 13.92 -1.46 -9.18
C MET A 9 14.88 -0.57 -8.38
N SER A 10 15.43 0.45 -9.06
CA SER A 10 16.16 1.52 -8.38
C SER A 10 15.25 2.27 -7.41
N THR A 11 15.83 2.93 -6.40
CA THR A 11 15.08 3.75 -5.43
C THR A 11 14.26 4.85 -6.14
N SER A 12 14.82 5.45 -7.19
CA SER A 12 14.19 6.47 -8.02
C SER A 12 12.99 5.94 -8.78
N ASP A 13 13.11 4.79 -9.46
CA ASP A 13 12.01 4.20 -10.22
C ASP A 13 10.89 3.69 -9.32
N PHE A 14 11.25 3.13 -8.17
CA PHE A 14 10.28 2.72 -7.15
C PHE A 14 9.45 3.91 -6.68
N LYS A 15 10.10 5.03 -6.34
CA LYS A 15 9.42 6.27 -5.93
C LYS A 15 8.57 6.86 -7.04
N ARG A 16 9.04 6.82 -8.30
CA ARG A 16 8.26 7.29 -9.46
C ARG A 16 7.00 6.45 -9.68
N THR A 17 7.11 5.14 -9.50
CA THR A 17 6.02 4.18 -9.75
C THR A 17 4.98 4.18 -8.64
N TYR A 18 5.41 4.04 -7.38
CA TYR A 18 4.50 3.86 -6.24
C TYR A 18 4.28 5.14 -5.43
N GLY A 19 5.00 6.21 -5.72
CA GLY A 19 4.87 7.49 -5.04
C GLY A 19 5.50 7.57 -3.65
N VAL A 20 6.07 6.48 -3.14
CA VAL A 20 6.67 6.39 -1.80
C VAL A 20 8.13 5.95 -1.87
N SER A 21 8.96 6.32 -0.89
CA SER A 21 10.32 5.79 -0.78
C SER A 21 10.30 4.31 -0.36
N GLN A 22 11.35 3.56 -0.71
CA GLN A 22 11.50 2.16 -0.28
C GLN A 22 11.51 2.05 1.26
N GLU A 23 12.12 3.02 1.95
CA GLU A 23 12.11 3.09 3.42
C GLU A 23 10.69 3.23 3.98
N THR A 24 9.88 4.12 3.39
CA THR A 24 8.48 4.31 3.82
C THR A 24 7.69 3.04 3.58
N PHE A 25 7.88 2.40 2.43
CA PHE A 25 7.24 1.14 2.09
C PHE A 25 7.60 0.02 3.09
N GLN A 26 8.86 -0.06 3.53
CA GLN A 26 9.27 -1.01 4.55
C GLN A 26 8.56 -0.76 5.89
N LYS A 27 8.45 0.51 6.32
CA LYS A 27 7.67 0.88 7.51
C LYS A 27 6.19 0.49 7.38
N MET A 28 5.59 0.69 6.21
CA MET A 28 4.21 0.27 5.95
C MET A 28 4.06 -1.24 6.11
N ILE A 29 5.00 -2.05 5.61
CA ILE A 29 5.00 -3.50 5.83
C ILE A 29 5.03 -3.83 7.33
N GLU A 30 5.89 -3.19 8.10
CA GLU A 30 6.00 -3.43 9.55
C GLU A 30 4.70 -3.09 10.29
N VAL A 31 4.08 -1.95 9.98
CA VAL A 31 2.79 -1.54 10.56
C VAL A 31 1.70 -2.56 10.23
N VAL A 32 1.61 -2.97 8.97
CA VAL A 32 0.61 -3.91 8.47
C VAL A 32 0.80 -5.31 9.07
N LEU A 33 2.06 -5.74 9.29
CA LEU A 33 2.38 -6.98 10.01
C LEU A 33 2.02 -6.89 11.50
N LYS A 34 2.34 -5.78 12.17
CA LYS A 34 2.01 -5.53 13.59
C LYS A 34 0.51 -5.54 13.84
N ALA A 35 -0.29 -5.08 12.89
CA ALA A 35 -1.75 -5.13 12.93
C ALA A 35 -2.34 -6.57 12.89
N LYS A 36 -1.49 -7.62 12.86
CA LYS A 36 -1.87 -9.05 12.84
C LYS A 36 -2.84 -9.40 11.71
N ILE A 37 -2.69 -8.75 10.56
CA ILE A 37 -3.49 -9.03 9.36
C ILE A 37 -3.18 -10.46 8.90
N GLY A 38 -4.13 -11.38 9.10
CA GLY A 38 -4.00 -12.77 8.67
C GLY A 38 -4.24 -13.83 9.75
N LYS A 39 -4.49 -13.47 11.02
CA LYS A 39 -4.73 -14.48 12.09
C LYS A 39 -6.14 -15.09 12.14
N ARG A 40 -7.11 -14.62 11.34
CA ARG A 40 -8.46 -15.24 11.26
C ARG A 40 -8.97 -15.25 9.82
N GLY A 41 -9.03 -16.44 9.21
CA GLY A 41 -9.88 -16.79 8.07
C GLY A 41 -9.60 -16.17 6.69
N CYS A 42 -8.60 -15.28 6.55
CA CYS A 42 -8.37 -14.58 5.29
C CYS A 42 -7.03 -14.98 4.66
N HIS A 43 -7.02 -16.09 3.93
CA HIS A 43 -5.92 -16.43 3.02
C HIS A 43 -6.04 -15.58 1.76
N SER A 44 -5.55 -14.34 1.80
CA SER A 44 -5.37 -13.57 0.57
C SER A 44 -4.32 -14.26 -0.29
N LYS A 45 -4.65 -14.53 -1.57
CA LYS A 45 -3.71 -15.09 -2.57
C LYS A 45 -2.44 -14.23 -2.74
N LEU A 46 -2.53 -12.95 -2.40
CA LEU A 46 -1.45 -11.98 -2.46
C LEU A 46 -0.71 -11.87 -1.12
N SER A 47 0.62 -11.77 -1.20
CA SER A 47 1.47 -11.47 -0.05
C SER A 47 1.16 -10.08 0.52
N ILE A 48 1.52 -9.84 1.79
CA ILE A 48 1.33 -8.52 2.42
C ILE A 48 2.02 -7.39 1.63
N PRO A 49 3.29 -7.54 1.19
CA PRO A 49 3.93 -6.54 0.33
C PRO A 49 3.18 -6.30 -0.97
N ASP A 50 2.70 -7.35 -1.65
CA ASP A 50 1.92 -7.22 -2.88
C ASP A 50 0.59 -6.49 -2.65
N GLN A 51 -0.08 -6.71 -1.50
CA GLN A 51 -1.29 -5.98 -1.12
C GLN A 51 -1.05 -4.48 -0.94
N ILE A 52 0.08 -4.11 -0.33
CA ILE A 52 0.47 -2.70 -0.16
C ILE A 52 0.78 -2.09 -1.53
N LEU A 53 1.51 -2.80 -2.40
CA LEU A 53 1.81 -2.32 -3.76
C LEU A 53 0.54 -2.12 -4.60
N LEU A 54 -0.43 -3.03 -4.50
CA LEU A 54 -1.75 -2.88 -5.16
C LEU A 54 -2.47 -1.62 -4.67
N THR A 55 -2.43 -1.38 -3.35
CA THR A 55 -3.05 -0.18 -2.74
C THR A 55 -2.35 1.10 -3.20
N LEU A 56 -1.03 1.11 -3.27
CA LEU A 56 -0.27 2.26 -3.77
C LEU A 56 -0.54 2.53 -5.25
N GLN A 57 -0.69 1.51 -6.09
CA GLN A 57 -1.10 1.67 -7.49
C GLN A 57 -2.50 2.28 -7.59
N TYR A 58 -3.44 1.82 -6.78
CA TYR A 58 -4.78 2.40 -6.71
C TYR A 58 -4.73 3.89 -6.33
N LEU A 59 -4.00 4.25 -5.27
CA LEU A 59 -3.89 5.63 -4.81
C LEU A 59 -3.17 6.54 -5.82
N ARG A 60 -2.22 5.99 -6.58
CA ARG A 60 -1.41 6.76 -7.54
C ARG A 60 -2.12 7.02 -8.85
N GLU A 61 -2.84 6.02 -9.35
CA GLU A 61 -3.40 6.04 -10.71
C GLU A 61 -4.92 6.13 -10.74
N TYR A 62 -5.57 5.94 -9.58
CA TYR A 62 -7.02 5.96 -9.40
C TYR A 62 -7.79 5.08 -10.41
N ARG A 63 -7.14 4.00 -10.89
CA ARG A 63 -7.77 3.03 -11.80
C ARG A 63 -8.94 2.34 -11.11
N THR A 64 -9.95 1.95 -11.88
CA THR A 64 -11.08 1.15 -11.37
C THR A 64 -10.59 -0.15 -10.74
N PHE A 65 -11.27 -0.65 -9.72
CA PHE A 65 -10.94 -1.95 -9.12
C PHE A 65 -10.97 -3.11 -10.12
N PHE A 66 -11.83 -3.07 -11.12
CA PHE A 66 -11.86 -4.06 -12.20
C PHE A 66 -10.52 -4.17 -12.94
N HIS A 67 -9.98 -3.06 -13.44
CA HIS A 67 -8.67 -3.03 -14.14
C HIS A 67 -7.52 -3.49 -13.23
N ILE A 68 -7.49 -3.02 -11.98
CA ILE A 68 -6.46 -3.44 -11.02
C ILE A 68 -6.59 -4.93 -10.72
N ALA A 69 -7.81 -5.44 -10.56
CA ALA A 69 -8.04 -6.84 -10.28
C ALA A 69 -7.57 -7.74 -11.43
N GLN A 70 -7.78 -7.32 -12.69
CA GLN A 70 -7.23 -8.01 -13.86
C GLN A 70 -5.69 -8.01 -13.85
N ASP A 71 -5.05 -6.85 -13.66
CA ASP A 71 -3.59 -6.71 -13.62
C ASP A 71 -2.92 -7.61 -12.56
N TRP A 72 -3.63 -7.84 -11.45
CA TRP A 72 -3.15 -8.61 -10.30
C TRP A 72 -3.68 -10.06 -10.26
N GLY A 73 -4.55 -10.45 -11.20
CA GLY A 73 -5.14 -11.79 -11.27
C GLY A 73 -5.99 -12.15 -10.05
N VAL A 74 -6.72 -11.18 -9.51
CA VAL A 74 -7.66 -11.33 -8.38
C VAL A 74 -9.07 -10.93 -8.79
N HIS A 75 -10.05 -11.25 -7.95
CA HIS A 75 -11.42 -10.77 -8.15
C HIS A 75 -11.54 -9.29 -7.76
N GLU A 76 -12.44 -8.54 -8.41
CA GLU A 76 -12.65 -7.10 -8.14
C GLU A 76 -12.97 -6.84 -6.67
N SER A 77 -13.90 -7.62 -6.11
CA SER A 77 -14.24 -7.55 -4.69
C SER A 77 -13.05 -7.81 -3.75
N THR A 78 -12.08 -8.62 -4.19
CA THR A 78 -10.87 -8.90 -3.44
C THR A 78 -9.91 -7.70 -3.49
N ALA A 79 -9.74 -7.07 -4.66
CA ALA A 79 -8.95 -5.84 -4.77
C ALA A 79 -9.54 -4.72 -3.90
N TYR A 80 -10.85 -4.50 -3.95
CA TYR A 80 -11.54 -3.52 -3.10
C TYR A 80 -11.30 -3.78 -1.60
N ARG A 81 -11.50 -5.03 -1.15
CA ARG A 81 -11.30 -5.42 0.25
C ARG A 81 -9.84 -5.26 0.71
N ILE A 82 -8.87 -5.50 -0.18
CA ILE A 82 -7.45 -5.29 0.11
C ILE A 82 -7.17 -3.80 0.31
N VAL A 83 -7.55 -2.96 -0.65
CA VAL A 83 -7.31 -1.51 -0.59
C VAL A 83 -7.90 -0.92 0.69
N ARG A 84 -9.19 -1.16 0.94
CA ARG A 84 -9.86 -0.68 2.15
C ARG A 84 -9.16 -1.12 3.44
N ARG A 85 -8.77 -2.39 3.51
CA ARG A 85 -8.10 -2.93 4.70
C ARG A 85 -6.74 -2.29 4.93
N ILE A 86 -5.94 -2.12 3.89
CA ILE A 86 -4.62 -1.51 4.00
C ILE A 86 -4.76 -0.02 4.38
N GLU A 87 -5.67 0.71 3.73
CA GLU A 87 -5.99 2.10 4.09
C GLU A 87 -6.38 2.22 5.57
N ASP A 88 -7.33 1.40 6.04
CA ASP A 88 -7.78 1.43 7.43
C ASP A 88 -6.64 1.22 8.43
N VAL A 89 -5.71 0.29 8.13
CA VAL A 89 -4.58 0.00 9.01
C VAL A 89 -3.58 1.14 9.04
N LEU A 90 -3.27 1.73 7.89
CA LEU A 90 -2.35 2.86 7.79
C LEU A 90 -2.94 4.14 8.41
N ILE A 91 -4.25 4.36 8.29
CA ILE A 91 -4.94 5.49 8.94
C ILE A 91 -4.95 5.33 10.46
N LYS A 92 -5.13 4.09 10.94
CA LYS A 92 -5.10 3.76 12.38
C LYS A 92 -3.71 3.80 12.99
N SER A 93 -2.66 3.62 12.19
CA SER A 93 -1.28 3.69 12.72
C SER A 93 -0.85 5.12 13.03
N GLU A 94 -1.55 6.13 12.49
CA GLU A 94 -1.30 7.58 12.63
C GLU A 94 0.08 8.07 12.14
N GLU A 95 1.01 7.16 11.90
CA GLU A 95 2.40 7.38 11.47
C GLU A 95 2.51 8.00 10.06
N PHE A 96 1.48 7.83 9.23
CA PHE A 96 1.44 8.34 7.86
C PHE A 96 0.48 9.52 7.69
N ARG A 97 -0.01 10.11 8.78
CA ARG A 97 -0.83 11.32 8.70
C ARG A 97 0.04 12.52 8.31
N LEU A 98 -0.49 13.35 7.43
CA LEU A 98 0.12 14.64 7.14
C LEU A 98 0.16 15.47 8.43
N PRO A 99 1.28 16.14 8.74
CA PRO A 99 1.35 17.06 9.86
C PRO A 99 0.27 18.13 9.68
N SER A 100 -0.31 18.56 10.81
CA SER A 100 -1.40 19.55 10.80
C SER A 100 -0.99 20.82 10.06
N GLN A 101 -1.93 21.52 9.43
CA GLN A 101 -1.66 22.77 8.68
C GLN A 101 -0.85 23.79 9.50
N ARG A 102 -1.03 23.81 10.84
CA ARG A 102 -0.28 24.66 11.77
C ARG A 102 1.21 24.31 11.88
N GLN A 103 1.58 23.05 11.67
CA GLN A 103 2.99 22.62 11.65
C GLN A 103 3.64 22.91 10.30
N LEU A 104 2.87 22.86 9.20
CA LEU A 104 3.36 23.17 7.86
C LEU A 104 3.70 24.66 7.68
N GLN A 105 2.96 25.56 8.34
CA GLN A 105 3.22 27.01 8.27
C GLN A 105 4.43 27.48 9.07
N LYS A 106 5.04 26.65 9.93
CA LYS A 106 6.21 27.03 10.74
C LYS A 106 7.55 26.88 10.00
N SER A 107 7.54 26.38 8.78
CA SER A 107 8.74 26.12 7.97
C SER A 107 8.90 27.08 6.79
N GLY A 108 8.18 28.21 6.80
CA GLY A 108 8.27 29.29 5.81
C GLY A 108 9.10 30.46 6.30
#